data_AF-A0A7S1CLR3-F1
#
_entry.id   AF-A0A7S1CLR3-F1
#
_cell.length_a   1.000
_cell.length_b   1.000
_cell.length_c   1.000
_cell.angle_alpha   90.00
_cell.angle_beta   90.00
_cell.angle_gamma   90.00
#
_symmetry.space_group_name_H-M   'P 1'
#
loop_
_entity.id
_entity.type
_entity.pdbx_description
1 polymer ?
#
loop_
_entity_poly.entity_id
_entity_poly.type
_entity_poly.pdbx_seq_one_letter_code
_entity_poly.pdbx_strand_id
1 'polypeptide(L)'
;RYVFSPGYSEATQRFRQAAATMDPHAVAAFCQRWPWQCDGMLQMAELRRTMGGVDEAAKLVRRCLYTLECAWHSQFRPWEAPCRLPWSVAANRALHTALFRHAQLVSRAGCTRAAFEAAKLLLQLDPAADPTRVLLCIAFLALRAGDAAFVLSLTASRFDDDAGGLDVTVLPSLAFAR
;
A
#
# COMPACT_ATOMS: atom_id res chain seq x y z
N ARG A 1 -14.99 -2.35 4.44
CA ARG A 1 -14.27 -3.60 4.12
C ARG A 1 -14.61 -4.00 2.71
N TYR A 2 -13.67 -4.60 1.96
CA TYR A 2 -13.99 -5.14 0.64
C TYR A 2 -14.87 -6.39 0.74
N VAL A 3 -15.81 -6.53 -0.20
CA VAL A 3 -16.67 -7.71 -0.36
C VAL A 3 -16.39 -8.28 -1.73
N PHE A 4 -16.01 -9.55 -1.78
CA PHE A 4 -15.64 -10.22 -3.03
C PHE A 4 -16.84 -10.97 -3.61
N SER A 5 -16.98 -10.91 -4.93
CA SER A 5 -17.95 -11.73 -5.66
C SER A 5 -17.55 -13.22 -5.58
N PRO A 6 -18.49 -14.15 -5.81
CA PRO A 6 -18.18 -15.58 -5.84
C PRO A 6 -17.12 -15.91 -6.90
N GLY A 7 -17.21 -15.30 -8.09
CA GLY A 7 -16.20 -15.49 -9.14
C GLY A 7 -14.81 -14.96 -8.76
N TYR A 8 -14.73 -13.83 -8.05
CA TYR A 8 -13.45 -13.31 -7.54
C TYR A 8 -12.86 -14.23 -6.46
N SER A 9 -13.72 -14.84 -5.64
CA SER A 9 -13.30 -15.78 -4.59
C SER A 9 -12.73 -17.07 -5.21
N GLU A 10 -13.35 -17.58 -6.28
CA GLU A 10 -12.81 -18.70 -7.05
C GLU A 10 -11.46 -18.34 -7.68
N ALA A 11 -11.35 -17.17 -8.32
CA ALA A 11 -10.08 -16.70 -8.88
C ALA A 11 -8.99 -16.58 -7.81
N THR A 12 -9.34 -16.15 -6.59
CA THR A 12 -8.43 -16.10 -5.44
C THR A 12 -7.95 -17.50 -5.03
N GLN A 13 -8.84 -18.51 -5.04
CA GLN A 13 -8.47 -19.89 -4.75
C GLN A 13 -7.54 -20.47 -5.82
N ARG A 14 -7.83 -20.23 -7.10
CA ARG A 14 -6.97 -20.62 -8.23
C ARG A 14 -5.60 -19.95 -8.15
N PHE A 15 -5.57 -18.67 -7.78
CA PHE A 15 -4.33 -17.94 -7.54
C PHE A 15 -3.50 -18.61 -6.43
N ARG A 16 -4.12 -18.98 -5.30
CA ARG A 16 -3.41 -19.68 -4.22
C ARG A 16 -2.83 -21.02 -4.67
N GLN A 17 -3.56 -21.77 -5.50
CA GLN A 17 -3.05 -23.01 -6.09
C GLN A 17 -1.82 -22.74 -6.98
N ALA A 18 -1.89 -21.75 -7.86
CA ALA A 18 -0.76 -21.36 -8.70
C ALA A 18 0.43 -20.87 -7.86
N ALA A 19 0.19 -20.02 -6.86
CA ALA A 19 1.24 -19.51 -5.97
C ALA A 19 1.91 -20.63 -5.14
N ALA A 20 1.16 -21.67 -4.77
CA ALA A 20 1.70 -22.82 -4.05
C ALA A 20 2.71 -23.64 -4.87
N THR A 21 2.63 -23.60 -6.21
CA THR A 21 3.61 -24.28 -7.09
C THR A 21 4.97 -23.60 -7.11
N MET A 22 5.07 -22.35 -6.62
CA MET A 22 6.28 -21.52 -6.67
C MET A 22 6.88 -21.30 -8.06
N ASP A 23 6.13 -21.61 -9.13
CA ASP A 23 6.56 -21.37 -10.51
C ASP A 23 6.10 -19.99 -11.00
N PRO A 24 7.02 -19.10 -11.40
CA PRO A 24 6.68 -17.80 -11.99
C PRO A 24 5.80 -17.90 -13.25
N HIS A 25 5.93 -18.98 -14.03
CA HIS A 25 5.15 -19.14 -15.27
C HIS A 25 3.70 -19.48 -14.96
N ALA A 26 3.44 -20.31 -13.95
CA ALA A 26 2.10 -20.60 -13.46
C ALA A 26 1.36 -19.32 -13.02
N VAL A 27 2.04 -18.42 -12.30
CA VAL A 27 1.47 -17.12 -11.89
C VAL A 27 1.23 -16.21 -13.10
N ALA A 28 2.14 -16.19 -14.07
CA ALA A 28 1.97 -15.42 -15.29
C ALA A 28 0.77 -15.91 -16.13
N ALA A 29 0.62 -17.23 -16.29
CA ALA A 29 -0.51 -17.86 -16.98
C ALA A 29 -1.84 -17.57 -16.26
N PHE A 30 -1.85 -17.61 -14.93
CA PHE A 30 -3.01 -17.20 -14.13
C PHE A 30 -3.41 -15.75 -14.41
N CYS A 31 -2.45 -14.81 -14.40
CA CYS A 31 -2.71 -13.39 -14.63
C CYS A 31 -3.24 -13.10 -16.03
N GLN A 32 -2.85 -13.90 -17.04
CA GLN A 32 -3.42 -13.81 -18.38
C GLN A 32 -4.90 -14.22 -18.42
N ARG A 33 -5.28 -15.24 -17.64
CA ARG A 33 -6.66 -15.71 -17.56
C ARG A 33 -7.55 -14.81 -16.70
N TRP A 34 -7.03 -14.26 -15.61
CA TRP A 34 -7.76 -13.45 -14.63
C TRP A 34 -7.07 -12.09 -14.40
N PRO A 35 -7.17 -11.15 -15.35
CA PRO A 35 -6.36 -9.94 -15.35
C PRO A 35 -6.80 -8.88 -14.32
N TRP A 36 -7.90 -9.11 -13.59
CA TRP A 36 -8.47 -8.18 -12.62
C TRP A 36 -8.33 -8.66 -11.16
N GLN A 37 -7.67 -9.80 -10.92
CA GLN A 37 -7.40 -10.27 -9.57
C GLN A 37 -6.28 -9.44 -8.92
N CYS A 38 -6.55 -8.79 -7.79
CA CYS A 38 -5.60 -7.87 -7.14
C CYS A 38 -4.34 -8.59 -6.66
N ASP A 39 -4.48 -9.74 -5.97
CA ASP A 39 -3.34 -10.48 -5.42
C ASP A 39 -2.39 -10.99 -6.51
N GLY A 40 -2.96 -11.48 -7.62
CA GLY A 40 -2.21 -11.92 -8.79
C GLY A 40 -1.45 -10.78 -9.45
N MET A 41 -2.09 -9.63 -9.65
CA MET A 41 -1.43 -8.44 -10.19
C MET A 41 -0.27 -7.96 -9.29
N LEU A 42 -0.44 -7.98 -7.97
CA LEU A 42 0.60 -7.59 -7.03
C LEU A 42 1.79 -8.56 -7.04
N GLN A 43 1.54 -9.88 -7.07
CA GLN A 43 2.61 -10.86 -7.17
C GLN A 43 3.34 -10.77 -8.52
N MET A 44 2.60 -10.61 -9.61
CA MET A 44 3.19 -10.42 -10.94
C MET A 44 4.00 -9.13 -11.04
N ALA A 45 3.54 -8.04 -10.41
CA ALA A 45 4.29 -6.80 -10.34
C ALA A 45 5.63 -7.00 -9.62
N GLU A 46 5.65 -7.79 -8.54
CA GLU A 46 6.90 -8.12 -7.83
C GLU A 46 7.84 -8.97 -8.70
N LEU A 47 7.32 -9.98 -9.40
CA LEU A 47 8.10 -10.78 -10.35
C LEU A 47 8.68 -9.91 -11.48
N ARG A 48 7.90 -9.00 -12.04
CA ARG A 48 8.40 -8.07 -13.06
C ARG A 48 9.47 -7.12 -12.50
N ARG A 49 9.31 -6.67 -11.26
CA ARG A 49 10.29 -5.81 -10.57
C ARG A 49 11.62 -6.52 -10.37
N THR A 50 11.62 -7.80 -9.97
CA THR A 50 12.86 -8.59 -9.81
C THR A 50 13.53 -8.91 -11.14
N MET A 51 12.76 -9.06 -12.21
CA MET A 51 13.25 -9.23 -13.59
C MET A 51 13.71 -7.91 -14.26
N GLY A 52 13.68 -6.79 -13.55
CA GLY A 52 14.09 -5.47 -14.08
C GLY A 52 13.02 -4.73 -14.90
N GLY A 53 11.84 -5.31 -15.10
CA GLY A 53 10.69 -4.70 -15.79
C GLY A 53 9.90 -3.74 -14.89
N VAL A 54 10.53 -2.65 -14.44
CA VAL A 54 9.94 -1.69 -13.48
C VAL A 54 8.70 -0.99 -14.05
N ASP A 55 8.70 -0.66 -15.35
CA ASP A 55 7.56 0.03 -15.98
C ASP A 55 6.32 -0.85 -16.05
N GLU A 56 6.49 -2.13 -16.39
CA GLU A 56 5.41 -3.12 -16.39
C GLU A 56 4.90 -3.38 -14.97
N ALA A 57 5.80 -3.48 -13.99
CA ALA A 57 5.41 -3.57 -12.58
C ALA A 57 4.57 -2.35 -12.16
N ALA A 58 4.96 -1.15 -12.59
CA ALA A 58 4.22 0.07 -12.28
C ALA A 58 2.84 0.13 -12.95
N LYS A 59 2.70 -0.40 -14.16
CA LYS A 59 1.39 -0.55 -14.83
C LYS A 59 0.49 -1.52 -14.07
N LEU A 60 1.02 -2.66 -13.63
CA LEU A 60 0.26 -3.66 -12.86
C LEU A 60 -0.20 -3.12 -11.50
N VAL A 61 0.66 -2.40 -10.77
CA VAL A 61 0.28 -1.78 -9.49
C VAL A 61 -0.80 -0.73 -9.68
N ARG A 62 -0.68 0.15 -10.69
CA ARG A 62 -1.70 1.15 -11.02
C ARG A 62 -3.02 0.49 -11.42
N ARG A 63 -2.98 -0.59 -12.19
CA ARG A 63 -4.18 -1.37 -12.55
C ARG A 63 -4.84 -1.98 -11.32
N CYS A 64 -4.05 -2.50 -10.38
CA CYS A 64 -4.55 -3.03 -9.12
C CYS A 64 -5.25 -1.95 -8.27
N LEU A 65 -4.65 -0.77 -8.15
CA LEU A 65 -5.29 0.36 -7.48
C LEU A 65 -6.60 0.74 -8.17
N TYR A 66 -6.59 0.88 -9.50
CA TYR A 66 -7.80 1.17 -10.26
C TYR A 66 -8.92 0.15 -10.02
N THR A 67 -8.62 -1.15 -9.99
CA THR A 67 -9.63 -2.17 -9.69
C THR A 67 -10.22 -2.04 -8.29
N LEU A 68 -9.39 -1.69 -7.31
CA LEU A 68 -9.81 -1.51 -5.93
C LEU A 68 -10.62 -0.22 -5.75
N GLU A 69 -10.27 0.84 -6.48
CA GLU A 69 -11.00 2.11 -6.54
C GLU A 69 -12.38 1.94 -7.17
N CYS A 70 -12.48 1.16 -8.24
CA CYS A 70 -13.77 0.83 -8.87
C CYS A 70 -14.73 0.08 -7.91
N ALA A 71 -14.19 -0.59 -6.89
CA ALA A 71 -14.96 -1.29 -5.87
C ALA A 71 -15.24 -0.43 -4.62
N TRP A 72 -14.88 0.86 -4.62
CA TRP A 72 -15.18 1.76 -3.51
C TRP A 72 -16.67 2.07 -3.42
N HIS A 73 -17.14 2.18 -2.17
CA HIS A 73 -18.47 2.68 -1.88
C HIS A 73 -18.53 4.19 -2.16
N SER A 74 -19.67 4.72 -2.58
CA SER A 74 -19.84 6.16 -2.89
C SER A 74 -19.52 7.11 -1.73
N GLN A 75 -19.68 6.63 -0.50
CA GLN A 75 -19.35 7.33 0.75
C GLN A 75 -17.88 7.16 1.18
N PHE A 76 -17.12 6.27 0.55
CA PHE A 76 -15.71 6.09 0.86
C PHE A 76 -14.90 7.22 0.19
N ARG A 77 -14.71 8.32 0.93
CA ARG A 77 -14.03 9.54 0.50
C ARG A 77 -12.83 9.79 1.42
N PRO A 78 -11.70 9.08 1.25
CA PRO A 78 -10.58 9.17 2.18
C PRO A 78 -9.89 10.56 2.18
N TRP A 79 -10.12 11.40 1.18
CA TRP A 79 -9.61 12.77 1.13
C TRP A 79 -10.49 13.81 1.84
N GLU A 80 -11.75 13.50 2.13
CA GLU A 80 -12.69 14.42 2.80
C GLU A 80 -12.86 14.09 4.29
N ALA A 81 -12.89 12.81 4.63
CA ALA A 81 -13.17 12.34 5.98
C ALA A 81 -12.19 11.24 6.42
N PRO A 82 -11.95 11.09 7.74
CA PRO A 82 -11.16 9.99 8.27
C PRO A 82 -11.88 8.65 8.05
N CYS A 83 -11.67 8.04 6.88
CA CYS A 83 -12.11 6.68 6.59
C CYS A 83 -11.07 5.68 7.10
N ARG A 84 -11.51 4.69 7.89
CA ARG A 84 -10.66 3.60 8.38
C ARG A 84 -10.89 2.33 7.58
N LEU A 85 -9.79 1.66 7.26
CA LEU A 85 -9.80 0.37 6.58
C LEU A 85 -8.78 -0.54 7.27
N PRO A 86 -9.17 -1.23 8.36
CA PRO A 86 -8.22 -1.94 9.22
C PRO A 86 -7.55 -3.10 8.46
N TRP A 87 -6.25 -3.28 8.70
CA TRP A 87 -5.42 -4.33 8.09
C TRP A 87 -5.71 -5.73 8.63
N SER A 88 -6.28 -5.81 9.84
CA SER A 88 -6.73 -7.06 10.46
C SER A 88 -7.65 -7.87 9.53
N VAL A 89 -8.45 -7.16 8.72
CA VAL A 89 -9.32 -7.76 7.70
C VAL A 89 -8.51 -8.09 6.44
N ALA A 90 -8.35 -9.38 6.15
CA ALA A 90 -7.57 -9.88 5.01
C ALA A 90 -7.95 -9.25 3.66
N ALA A 91 -9.25 -8.99 3.44
CA ALA A 91 -9.75 -8.38 2.20
C ALA A 91 -9.21 -6.98 1.93
N ASN A 92 -8.80 -6.25 2.97
CA ASN A 92 -8.29 -4.89 2.86
C ASN A 92 -6.78 -4.83 2.55
N ARG A 93 -6.06 -5.93 2.78
CA ARG A 93 -4.59 -5.98 2.68
C ARG A 93 -4.07 -5.66 1.28
N ALA A 94 -4.84 -6.01 0.25
CA ALA A 94 -4.50 -5.70 -1.13
C ALA A 94 -4.35 -4.19 -1.36
N LEU A 95 -5.26 -3.36 -0.81
CA LEU A 95 -5.21 -1.90 -0.96
C LEU A 95 -3.97 -1.31 -0.29
N HIS A 96 -3.73 -1.69 0.96
CA HIS A 96 -2.56 -1.24 1.72
C HIS A 96 -1.25 -1.62 1.01
N THR A 97 -1.15 -2.85 0.53
CA THR A 97 0.03 -3.33 -0.22
C THR A 97 0.20 -2.57 -1.54
N ALA A 98 -0.89 -2.39 -2.30
CA ALA A 98 -0.88 -1.68 -3.57
C ALA A 98 -0.49 -0.20 -3.40
N LEU A 99 -1.04 0.49 -2.38
CA LEU A 99 -0.71 1.88 -2.06
C LEU A 99 0.76 2.02 -1.66
N PHE A 100 1.28 1.13 -0.82
CA PHE A 100 2.69 1.16 -0.43
C PHE A 100 3.62 0.97 -1.64
N ARG A 101 3.33 -0.02 -2.49
CA ARG A 101 4.09 -0.25 -3.73
C ARG A 101 4.00 0.94 -4.68
N HIS A 102 2.82 1.56 -4.79
CA HIS A 102 2.64 2.76 -5.61
C HIS A 102 3.48 3.93 -5.07
N ALA A 103 3.47 4.19 -3.77
CA ALA A 103 4.30 5.21 -3.14
C ALA A 103 5.79 4.99 -3.42
N GLN A 104 6.27 3.74 -3.34
CA GLN A 104 7.66 3.38 -3.69
C GLN A 104 7.99 3.69 -5.16
N LEU A 105 7.12 3.30 -6.09
CA LEU A 105 7.32 3.50 -7.53
C LEU A 105 7.32 4.98 -7.89
N VAL A 106 6.36 5.74 -7.36
CA VAL A 106 6.20 7.18 -7.61
C VAL A 106 7.35 7.98 -6.97
N SER A 107 7.84 7.54 -5.80
CA SER A 107 9.04 8.12 -5.18
C SER A 107 10.29 7.93 -6.03
N ARG A 108 10.45 6.75 -6.65
CA ARG A 108 11.55 6.47 -7.59
C ARG A 108 11.45 7.25 -8.90
N ALA A 109 10.24 7.54 -9.35
CA ALA A 109 9.99 8.37 -10.53
C ALA A 109 10.27 9.87 -10.31
N GLY A 110 10.61 10.29 -9.08
CA GLY A 110 10.87 11.69 -8.73
C GLY A 110 9.64 12.49 -8.34
N CYS A 111 8.46 11.88 -8.34
CA CYS A 111 7.20 12.51 -7.95
C CYS A 111 7.03 12.49 -6.42
N THR A 112 7.89 13.21 -5.71
CA THR A 112 7.98 13.17 -4.23
C THR A 112 6.69 13.59 -3.54
N ARG A 113 5.99 14.60 -4.06
CA ARG A 113 4.71 15.05 -3.51
C ARG A 113 3.64 13.97 -3.59
N ALA A 114 3.50 13.31 -4.75
CA ALA A 114 2.51 12.24 -4.93
C ALA A 114 2.82 11.02 -4.05
N ALA A 115 4.10 10.67 -3.89
CA ALA A 115 4.52 9.61 -2.97
C ALA A 115 4.18 9.96 -1.51
N PHE A 116 4.36 11.22 -1.12
CA PHE A 116 4.01 11.70 0.21
C PHE A 116 2.50 11.69 0.47
N GLU A 117 1.68 12.14 -0.48
CA GLU A 117 0.21 12.06 -0.36
C GLU A 117 -0.28 10.61 -0.27
N ALA A 118 0.30 9.69 -1.05
CA ALA A 118 -0.02 8.26 -0.96
C ALA A 118 0.37 7.66 0.41
N ALA A 119 1.50 8.07 0.98
CA ALA A 119 1.93 7.66 2.32
C ALA A 119 0.98 8.18 3.42
N LYS A 120 0.53 9.44 3.32
CA LYS A 120 -0.46 10.01 4.25
C LYS A 120 -1.79 9.27 4.19
N LEU A 121 -2.27 8.99 2.97
CA LEU A 121 -3.47 8.19 2.76
C LEU A 121 -3.34 6.81 3.43
N LEU A 122 -2.22 6.13 3.21
CA LEU A 122 -1.96 4.81 3.78
C LEU A 122 -1.95 4.82 5.32
N LEU A 123 -1.31 5.83 5.93
CA LEU A 123 -1.31 6.03 7.38
C LEU A 123 -2.73 6.31 7.91
N GLN A 124 -3.54 7.07 7.19
CA GLN A 124 -4.91 7.39 7.59
C GLN A 124 -5.84 6.17 7.60
N LEU A 125 -5.58 5.15 6.77
CA LEU A 125 -6.41 3.95 6.70
C LEU A 125 -6.33 3.12 7.99
N ASP A 126 -5.13 2.99 8.58
CA ASP A 126 -4.90 2.22 9.81
C ASP A 126 -3.69 2.79 10.59
N PRO A 127 -3.87 3.90 11.33
CA PRO A 127 -2.78 4.61 11.98
C PRO A 127 -2.17 3.88 13.17
N ALA A 128 -2.95 3.02 13.85
CA ALA A 128 -2.49 2.30 15.04
C ALA A 128 -1.65 1.06 14.70
N ALA A 129 -2.06 0.30 13.68
CA ALA A 129 -1.34 -0.93 13.34
C ALA A 129 -0.12 -0.70 12.43
N ASP A 130 -0.09 0.39 11.64
CA ASP A 130 0.89 0.70 10.58
C ASP A 130 1.52 -0.57 9.94
N PRO A 131 0.71 -1.40 9.26
CA PRO A 131 1.14 -2.75 8.83
C PRO A 131 2.27 -2.72 7.81
N THR A 132 2.41 -1.61 7.08
CA THR A 132 3.43 -1.41 6.05
C THR A 132 4.62 -0.60 6.56
N ARG A 133 4.59 -0.18 7.83
CA ARG A 133 5.63 0.62 8.50
C ARG A 133 5.95 1.91 7.76
N VAL A 134 4.92 2.58 7.26
CA VAL A 134 5.04 3.84 6.51
C VAL A 134 5.61 4.95 7.37
N LEU A 135 5.41 4.91 8.70
CA LEU A 135 6.00 5.87 9.62
C LEU A 135 7.53 5.96 9.49
N LEU A 136 8.21 4.86 9.12
CA LEU A 136 9.67 4.86 8.93
C LEU A 136 10.12 5.71 7.73
N CYS A 137 9.31 5.81 6.68
CA CYS A 137 9.68 6.49 5.44
C CYS A 137 8.92 7.81 5.20
N ILE A 138 7.81 8.07 5.90
CA ILE A 138 6.97 9.25 5.67
C ILE A 138 7.71 10.55 5.98
N ALA A 139 8.57 10.58 7.00
CA ALA A 139 9.40 11.73 7.33
C ALA A 139 10.38 12.08 6.18
N PHE A 140 11.01 11.06 5.60
CA PHE A 140 11.88 11.24 4.44
C PHE A 140 11.09 11.77 3.22
N LEU A 141 9.90 11.23 2.97
CA LEU A 141 9.03 11.68 1.88
C LEU A 141 8.54 13.12 2.08
N ALA A 142 8.23 13.51 3.33
CA ALA A 142 7.81 14.87 3.67
C ALA A 142 8.91 15.90 3.40
N LEU A 143 10.14 15.62 3.84
CA LEU A 143 11.30 16.48 3.55
C LEU A 143 11.56 16.60 2.05
N ARG A 144 11.49 15.47 1.32
CA ARG A 144 11.60 15.44 -0.15
C ARG A 144 10.47 16.17 -0.87
N ALA A 145 9.32 16.33 -0.23
CA ALA A 145 8.17 17.08 -0.73
C ALA A 145 8.18 18.55 -0.29
N GLY A 146 9.19 18.99 0.48
CA GLY A 146 9.31 20.36 0.99
C GLY A 146 8.42 20.67 2.20
N ASP A 147 7.87 19.65 2.86
CA ASP A 147 6.89 19.79 3.95
C ASP A 147 7.52 19.48 5.31
N ALA A 148 8.45 20.33 5.74
CA ALA A 148 9.12 20.18 7.05
C ALA A 148 8.15 20.41 8.23
N ALA A 149 7.11 21.22 8.01
CA ALA A 149 6.07 21.47 9.03
C ALA A 149 5.34 20.18 9.41
N PHE A 150 5.05 19.30 8.44
CA PHE A 150 4.49 17.99 8.71
C PHE A 150 5.38 17.15 9.66
N VAL A 151 6.69 17.14 9.42
CA VAL A 151 7.65 16.40 10.25
C VAL A 151 7.63 16.88 11.70
N LEU A 152 7.63 18.21 11.90
CA LEU A 152 7.53 18.80 13.24
C LEU A 152 6.20 18.43 13.92
N SER A 153 5.08 18.51 13.18
CA SER A 153 3.77 18.11 13.71
C SER A 153 3.72 16.64 14.11
N LEU A 154 4.41 15.78 13.35
CA LEU A 154 4.50 14.34 13.60
C LEU A 154 5.33 14.05 14.86
N THR A 155 6.42 14.80 15.11
CA THR A 155 7.21 14.66 16.34
C THR A 155 6.48 15.17 17.59
N ALA A 156 5.54 16.10 17.43
CA ALA A 156 4.71 16.60 18.51
C ALA A 156 3.52 15.68 18.83
N SER A 157 3.04 14.91 17.84
CA SER A 157 1.97 13.93 18.02
C SER A 157 2.48 12.66 18.72
N ARG A 158 1.76 12.24 19.75
CA ARG A 158 1.96 10.95 20.42
C ARG A 158 0.97 9.95 19.84
N PHE A 159 1.45 8.84 19.28
CA PHE A 159 0.58 7.71 18.94
C PHE A 159 0.43 6.86 20.22
N ASP A 160 -0.73 6.97 20.86
CA ASP A 160 -1.08 6.08 21.96
C ASP A 160 -1.47 4.73 21.37
N ASP A 161 -0.54 3.79 21.39
CA ASP A 161 -0.82 2.38 21.12
C ASP A 161 -1.13 1.65 22.43
N ASP A 162 -2.17 0.80 22.39
CA ASP A 162 -2.61 -0.09 23.48
C ASP A 162 -1.52 -1.12 23.92
N ALA A 163 -0.38 -1.19 23.21
CA ALA A 163 0.74 -2.10 23.48
C ALA A 163 2.00 -1.40 24.03
N GLY A 164 1.88 -0.15 24.47
CA GLY A 164 3.01 0.69 24.90
C GLY A 164 3.38 1.63 23.77
N GLY A 165 2.83 2.85 23.82
CA GLY A 165 2.90 3.86 22.78
C GLY A 165 4.27 3.98 22.12
N LEU A 166 4.29 3.81 20.79
CA LEU A 166 5.49 4.01 19.99
C LEU A 166 5.86 5.49 20.06
N ASP A 167 6.95 5.80 20.78
CA ASP A 167 7.52 7.13 20.76
C ASP A 167 8.13 7.35 19.37
N VAL A 168 7.46 8.19 18.58
CA VAL A 168 7.82 8.58 17.21
C VAL A 168 9.25 9.14 17.16
N THR A 169 9.73 9.70 18.26
CA THR A 169 11.09 10.25 18.36
C THR A 169 12.17 9.17 18.39
N VAL A 170 11.82 7.91 18.66
CA VAL A 170 12.75 6.76 18.61
C VAL A 170 12.91 6.24 17.18
N LEU A 171 12.07 6.68 16.24
CA LEU A 171 12.20 6.28 14.85
C LEU A 171 13.53 6.80 14.27
N PRO A 172 14.33 5.96 13.58
CA PRO A 172 15.65 6.35 13.07
C PRO A 172 15.63 7.59 12.18
N SER A 173 14.52 7.82 11.47
CA SER A 173 14.33 8.98 10.59
C SER A 173 14.06 10.29 11.35
N LEU A 174 13.71 10.22 12.64
CA LEU A 174 13.28 11.35 13.47
C LEU A 174 14.12 11.53 14.74
N ALA A 175 14.98 10.56 15.08
CA ALA A 175 15.81 10.57 16.28
C ALA A 175 16.70 11.82 16.43
N PHE A 176 17.07 12.47 15.33
CA PHE A 176 17.92 13.66 15.31
C PHE A 176 17.18 14.96 14.94
N ALA A 177 15.84 14.93 14.87
CA ALA A 177 15.04 16.08 14.44
C ALA A 177 14.73 17.10 15.57
N ARG A 178 15.41 17.00 16.71
CA ARG A 178 15.27 17.89 17.88
C ARG A 178 16.40 18.91 17.96
#